data_AF-A0AB34D3P6-F1
#
_entry.id   AF-A0AB34D3P6-F1
#
_cell.length_a   1.000
_cell.length_b   1.000
_cell.length_c   1.000
_cell.angle_alpha   90.00
_cell.angle_beta   90.00
_cell.angle_gamma   90.00
#
_symmetry.space_group_name_H-M   'P 1'
#
loop_
_entity.id
_entity.type
_entity.pdbx_description
1 polymer ?
#
loop_
_entity_poly.entity_id
_entity_poly.type
_entity_poly.pdbx_seq_one_letter_code
_entity_poly.pdbx_strand_id
1 'polypeptide(L)'
;IAKAKEEEKAREIVKAKEEEKAQEIAKAKEEEKAREIAKVKEEEKAQEIAKAKEEEKAREIAKAKEEEKAREIAKAKEEEKAREIAKAKEEERVREIAKAKEEEKAREIAKAKEEEKAREIAKAKEEERAKEVSKNNIQSAKRELTVVATAYTADPSENGTYGGRVLTAMGHDLTANPNMRIIAVDPKVIPLGSKVWVEGYGEAIAGDTGSAIKGNRIDVLMGSKSKAMNWGRQTVKVKIL
;
A
#
# COMPACT_ATOMS: atom_id res chain seq x y z
N ILE A 1 -87.96 -62.74 -113.11
CA ILE A 1 -87.02 -63.45 -112.21
C ILE A 1 -85.70 -62.67 -112.02
N ALA A 2 -85.13 -62.02 -113.05
CA ALA A 2 -83.89 -61.23 -112.92
C ALA A 2 -83.99 -59.99 -112.00
N LYS A 3 -85.10 -59.23 -112.05
CA LYS A 3 -85.27 -57.97 -111.31
C LYS A 3 -85.37 -58.13 -109.78
N ALA A 4 -85.88 -59.27 -109.30
CA ALA A 4 -86.00 -59.56 -107.86
C ALA A 4 -84.66 -59.96 -107.21
N LYS A 5 -83.79 -60.66 -107.96
CA LYS A 5 -82.43 -61.03 -107.49
C LYS A 5 -81.48 -59.82 -107.43
N GLU A 6 -81.66 -58.84 -108.29
CA GLU A 6 -80.86 -57.61 -108.29
C GLU A 6 -81.21 -56.72 -107.10
N GLU A 7 -82.50 -56.63 -106.75
CA GLU A 7 -82.99 -55.86 -105.60
C GLU A 7 -82.59 -56.50 -104.25
N GLU A 8 -82.57 -57.83 -104.17
CA GLU A 8 -82.09 -58.58 -103.00
C GLU A 8 -80.59 -58.35 -102.76
N LYS A 9 -79.78 -58.39 -103.82
CA LYS A 9 -78.34 -58.14 -103.76
C LYS A 9 -78.01 -56.69 -103.39
N ALA A 10 -78.80 -55.73 -103.88
CA ALA A 10 -78.68 -54.32 -103.49
C ALA A 10 -79.02 -54.11 -102.00
N ARG A 11 -80.07 -54.77 -101.48
CA ARG A 11 -80.43 -54.72 -100.05
C ARG A 11 -79.36 -55.35 -99.15
N GLU A 12 -78.74 -56.44 -99.59
CA GLU A 12 -77.66 -57.11 -98.85
C GLU A 12 -76.39 -56.24 -98.76
N ILE A 13 -76.03 -55.55 -99.85
CA ILE A 13 -74.92 -54.58 -99.87
C ILE A 13 -75.21 -53.36 -98.98
N VAL A 14 -76.45 -52.86 -98.98
CA VAL A 14 -76.85 -51.74 -98.09
C VAL A 14 -76.78 -52.17 -96.63
N LYS A 15 -77.28 -53.36 -96.30
CA LYS A 15 -77.23 -53.91 -94.94
C LYS A 15 -75.79 -54.14 -94.47
N ALA A 16 -74.92 -54.68 -95.33
CA ALA A 16 -73.51 -54.86 -95.03
C ALA A 16 -72.79 -53.52 -94.77
N LYS A 17 -73.10 -52.48 -95.56
CA LYS A 17 -72.57 -51.12 -95.32
C LYS A 17 -73.11 -50.47 -94.04
N GLU A 18 -74.36 -50.74 -93.68
CA GLU A 18 -74.92 -50.27 -92.40
C GLU A 18 -74.28 -50.98 -91.20
N GLU A 19 -74.04 -52.29 -91.30
CA GLU A 19 -73.31 -53.06 -90.27
C GLU A 19 -71.84 -52.61 -90.15
N GLU A 20 -71.14 -52.38 -91.26
CA GLU A 20 -69.78 -51.84 -91.27
C GLU A 20 -69.72 -50.46 -90.58
N LYS A 21 -70.65 -49.57 -90.91
CA LYS A 21 -70.75 -48.25 -90.28
C LYS A 21 -71.10 -48.33 -88.79
N ALA A 22 -71.95 -49.28 -88.39
CA ALA A 22 -72.27 -49.52 -86.99
C ALA A 22 -71.05 -50.04 -86.21
N GLN A 23 -70.24 -50.91 -86.82
CA GLN A 23 -68.99 -51.41 -86.22
C GLN A 23 -67.93 -50.30 -86.11
N GLU A 24 -67.81 -49.43 -87.11
CA GLU A 24 -66.90 -48.29 -87.08
C GLU A 24 -67.27 -47.30 -85.96
N ILE A 25 -68.57 -47.00 -85.80
CA ILE A 25 -69.08 -46.16 -84.70
C ILE A 25 -68.84 -46.82 -83.33
N ALA A 26 -69.03 -48.14 -83.22
CA ALA A 26 -68.79 -48.86 -81.98
C ALA A 26 -67.31 -48.81 -81.58
N LYS A 27 -66.40 -49.02 -82.54
CA LYS A 27 -64.95 -48.94 -82.34
C LYS A 27 -64.50 -47.52 -81.98
N ALA A 28 -65.06 -46.50 -82.65
CA ALA A 28 -64.78 -45.09 -82.32
C ALA A 28 -65.21 -44.73 -80.89
N LYS A 29 -66.38 -45.22 -80.44
CA LYS A 29 -66.86 -45.03 -79.06
C LYS A 29 -66.01 -45.77 -78.02
N GLU A 30 -65.50 -46.94 -78.36
CA GLU A 30 -64.60 -47.69 -77.48
C GLU A 30 -63.24 -46.97 -77.34
N GLU A 31 -62.71 -46.45 -78.44
CA GLU A 31 -61.47 -45.67 -78.45
C GLU A 31 -61.63 -44.34 -77.68
N GLU A 32 -62.78 -43.66 -77.80
CA GLU A 32 -63.11 -42.46 -77.03
C GLU A 32 -63.11 -42.74 -75.52
N LYS A 33 -63.77 -43.82 -75.08
CA LYS A 33 -63.76 -44.24 -73.67
C LYS A 33 -62.36 -44.59 -73.18
N ALA A 34 -61.56 -45.28 -73.99
CA ALA A 34 -60.18 -45.61 -73.63
C ALA A 34 -59.31 -44.36 -73.44
N ARG A 35 -59.49 -43.33 -74.29
CA ARG A 35 -58.83 -42.02 -74.16
C ARG A 35 -59.28 -41.26 -72.92
N GLU A 36 -60.57 -41.29 -72.60
CA GLU A 36 -61.11 -40.64 -71.40
C GLU A 36 -60.55 -41.27 -70.12
N ILE A 37 -60.52 -42.61 -70.04
CA ILE A 37 -59.91 -43.34 -68.92
C ILE A 37 -58.40 -43.05 -68.79
N ALA A 38 -57.68 -42.95 -69.92
CA ALA A 38 -56.26 -42.61 -69.90
C ALA A 38 -56.02 -41.19 -69.36
N LYS A 39 -56.85 -40.22 -69.77
CA LYS A 39 -56.78 -38.84 -69.31
C LYS A 39 -57.08 -38.71 -67.82
N VAL A 40 -58.10 -39.42 -67.32
CA VAL A 40 -58.43 -39.45 -65.88
C VAL A 40 -57.29 -40.03 -65.06
N LYS A 41 -56.65 -41.12 -65.53
CA LYS A 41 -55.48 -41.71 -64.85
C LYS A 41 -54.25 -40.80 -64.85
N GLU A 42 -54.04 -40.03 -65.90
CA GLU A 42 -52.96 -39.05 -65.97
C GLU A 42 -53.21 -37.90 -64.99
N GLU A 43 -54.45 -37.42 -64.90
CA GLU A 43 -54.85 -36.36 -63.98
C GLU A 43 -54.77 -36.82 -62.51
N GLU A 44 -55.16 -38.06 -62.20
CA GLU A 44 -55.02 -38.65 -60.87
C GLU A 44 -53.55 -38.74 -60.43
N LYS A 45 -52.65 -39.18 -61.33
CA LYS A 45 -51.20 -39.18 -61.06
C LYS A 45 -50.63 -37.78 -60.86
N ALA A 46 -51.09 -36.80 -61.65
CA ALA A 46 -50.66 -35.41 -61.49
C ALA A 46 -51.08 -34.84 -60.13
N GLN A 47 -52.29 -35.17 -59.66
CA GLN A 47 -52.79 -34.79 -58.33
C GLN A 47 -52.01 -35.47 -57.20
N GLU A 48 -51.68 -36.75 -57.34
CA GLU A 48 -50.88 -37.48 -56.35
C GLU A 48 -49.45 -36.89 -56.21
N ILE A 49 -48.81 -36.57 -57.33
CA ILE A 49 -47.49 -35.92 -57.35
C ILE A 49 -47.55 -34.51 -56.74
N ALA A 50 -48.62 -33.75 -57.02
CA ALA A 50 -48.80 -32.42 -56.44
C ALA A 50 -48.94 -32.49 -54.91
N LYS A 51 -49.76 -33.43 -54.41
CA LYS A 51 -49.94 -33.66 -52.97
C LYS A 51 -48.65 -34.12 -52.30
N ALA A 52 -47.89 -35.02 -52.93
CA ALA A 52 -46.60 -35.48 -52.41
C ALA A 52 -45.58 -34.33 -52.29
N LYS A 53 -45.52 -33.43 -53.28
CA LYS A 53 -44.65 -32.24 -53.24
C LYS A 53 -45.07 -31.23 -52.17
N GLU A 54 -46.37 -31.09 -51.92
CA GLU A 54 -46.88 -30.23 -50.85
C GLU A 54 -46.54 -30.79 -49.47
N GLU A 55 -46.69 -32.10 -49.25
CA GLU A 55 -46.26 -32.76 -48.02
C GLU A 55 -44.75 -32.67 -47.79
N GLU A 56 -43.93 -32.80 -48.83
CA GLU A 56 -42.47 -32.64 -48.74
C GLU A 56 -42.10 -31.22 -48.30
N LYS A 57 -42.68 -30.19 -48.92
CA LYS A 57 -42.48 -28.79 -48.50
C LYS A 57 -42.93 -28.54 -47.07
N ALA A 58 -44.08 -29.10 -46.66
CA ALA A 58 -44.55 -28.97 -45.28
C ALA A 58 -43.58 -29.60 -44.27
N ARG A 59 -42.97 -30.76 -44.61
CA ARG A 59 -41.94 -31.41 -43.79
C ARG A 59 -40.65 -30.60 -43.71
N GLU A 60 -40.19 -30.02 -44.82
CA GLU A 60 -39.01 -29.16 -44.83
C GLU A 60 -39.20 -27.91 -43.96
N ILE A 61 -40.37 -27.26 -44.06
CA ILE A 61 -40.71 -26.10 -43.23
C ILE A 61 -40.79 -26.49 -41.75
N ALA A 62 -41.35 -27.66 -41.42
CA ALA A 62 -41.42 -28.15 -40.05
C ALA A 62 -40.01 -28.40 -39.48
N LYS A 63 -39.13 -29.05 -40.25
CA LYS A 63 -37.74 -29.29 -39.87
C LYS A 63 -36.94 -27.99 -39.69
N ALA A 64 -37.12 -27.02 -40.59
CA ALA A 64 -36.47 -25.72 -40.48
C ALA A 64 -36.90 -24.95 -39.22
N LYS A 65 -38.20 -24.97 -38.88
CA LYS A 65 -38.72 -24.37 -37.65
C LYS A 65 -38.22 -25.06 -36.38
N GLU A 66 -38.04 -26.38 -36.41
CA GLU A 66 -37.46 -27.12 -35.29
C GLU A 66 -35.98 -26.77 -35.09
N GLU A 67 -35.22 -26.67 -36.18
CA GLU A 67 -33.81 -26.27 -36.13
C GLU A 67 -33.64 -24.82 -35.65
N GLU A 68 -34.51 -23.89 -36.07
CA GLU A 68 -34.52 -22.51 -35.59
C GLU A 68 -34.76 -22.45 -34.07
N LYS A 69 -35.78 -23.16 -33.56
CA LYS A 69 -36.04 -23.25 -32.12
C LYS A 69 -34.86 -23.86 -31.36
N ALA A 70 -34.22 -24.89 -31.90
CA ALA A 70 -33.04 -25.50 -31.28
C ALA A 70 -31.88 -24.50 -31.20
N ARG A 71 -31.68 -23.67 -32.24
CA ARG A 71 -30.67 -22.60 -32.26
C ARG A 71 -30.98 -21.49 -31.25
N GLU A 72 -32.23 -21.07 -31.13
CA GLU A 72 -32.64 -20.07 -30.14
C GLU A 72 -32.41 -20.56 -28.70
N ILE A 73 -32.77 -21.82 -28.41
CA ILE A 73 -32.52 -22.43 -27.10
C ILE A 73 -31.02 -22.53 -26.82
N ALA A 74 -30.20 -22.89 -27.81
CA ALA A 74 -28.75 -22.95 -27.67
C ALA A 74 -28.16 -21.56 -27.35
N LYS A 75 -28.59 -20.53 -28.08
CA LYS A 75 -28.17 -19.14 -27.86
C LYS A 75 -28.59 -18.62 -26.49
N ALA A 76 -29.82 -18.90 -26.05
CA ALA A 76 -30.30 -18.53 -24.72
C ALA A 76 -29.48 -19.18 -23.59
N LYS A 77 -29.15 -20.47 -23.73
CA LYS A 77 -28.29 -21.18 -22.77
C LYS A 77 -26.86 -20.64 -22.73
N GLU A 78 -26.32 -20.22 -23.87
CA GLU A 78 -25.00 -19.59 -23.93
C GLU A 78 -25.00 -18.22 -23.24
N GLU A 79 -26.04 -17.42 -23.47
CA GLU A 79 -26.21 -16.12 -22.81
C GLU A 79 -26.40 -16.25 -21.30
N GLU A 80 -27.17 -17.25 -20.84
CA GLU A 80 -27.34 -17.55 -19.41
C GLU A 80 -26.00 -17.91 -18.75
N LYS A 81 -25.21 -18.79 -19.37
CA LYS A 81 -23.87 -19.14 -18.88
C LYS A 81 -22.94 -17.92 -18.83
N ALA A 82 -22.98 -17.07 -19.86
CA ALA A 82 -22.19 -15.84 -19.88
C ALA A 82 -22.59 -14.89 -18.74
N ARG A 83 -23.88 -14.77 -18.44
CA ARG A 83 -24.40 -13.98 -17.30
C ARG A 83 -23.97 -14.54 -15.96
N GLU A 84 -24.03 -15.85 -15.76
CA GLU A 84 -23.55 -16.50 -14.53
C GLU A 84 -22.05 -16.26 -14.29
N ILE A 85 -21.23 -16.42 -15.35
CA ILE A 85 -19.79 -16.15 -15.28
C ILE A 85 -19.53 -14.67 -14.96
N ALA A 86 -20.27 -13.74 -15.57
CA ALA A 86 -20.13 -12.32 -15.30
C ALA A 86 -20.48 -11.98 -13.84
N LYS A 87 -21.58 -12.55 -13.32
CA LYS A 87 -22.00 -12.38 -11.92
C LYS A 87 -20.97 -12.96 -10.95
N ALA A 88 -20.45 -14.15 -11.21
CA ALA A 88 -19.41 -14.76 -10.37
C ALA A 88 -18.13 -13.91 -10.32
N LYS A 89 -17.68 -13.37 -11.47
CA LYS A 89 -16.52 -12.46 -11.53
C LYS A 89 -16.77 -11.12 -10.81
N GLU A 90 -18.01 -10.63 -10.82
CA GLU A 90 -18.36 -9.42 -10.07
C GLU A 90 -18.35 -9.68 -8.55
N GLU A 91 -18.93 -10.79 -8.10
CA GLU A 91 -18.89 -11.20 -6.69
C GLU A 91 -17.45 -11.42 -6.18
N GLU A 92 -16.58 -12.03 -7.00
CA GLU A 92 -15.16 -12.21 -6.69
C GLU A 92 -14.44 -10.87 -6.53
N ARG A 93 -14.60 -9.94 -7.48
CA ARG A 93 -14.02 -8.58 -7.40
C ARG A 93 -14.51 -7.82 -6.17
N VAL A 94 -15.80 -7.92 -5.83
CA VAL A 94 -16.35 -7.28 -4.62
C VAL A 94 -15.69 -7.85 -3.35
N ARG A 95 -15.47 -9.18 -3.29
CA ARG A 95 -14.77 -9.82 -2.17
C ARG A 95 -13.31 -9.40 -2.07
N GLU A 96 -12.59 -9.31 -3.17
CA GLU A 96 -11.19 -8.83 -3.18
C GLU A 96 -11.09 -7.38 -2.69
N ILE A 97 -11.97 -6.50 -3.17
CA ILE A 97 -12.02 -5.10 -2.72
C ILE A 97 -12.34 -5.01 -1.23
N ALA A 98 -13.27 -5.83 -0.72
CA ALA A 98 -13.59 -5.86 0.70
C ALA A 98 -12.38 -6.30 1.55
N LYS A 99 -11.68 -7.35 1.13
CA LYS A 99 -10.46 -7.83 1.80
C LYS A 99 -9.34 -6.80 1.78
N ALA A 100 -9.11 -6.13 0.65
CA ALA A 100 -8.11 -5.08 0.53
C ALA A 100 -8.39 -3.89 1.47
N LYS A 101 -9.66 -3.46 1.57
CA LYS A 101 -10.08 -2.40 2.49
C LYS A 101 -9.92 -2.78 3.96
N GLU A 102 -10.15 -4.05 4.30
CA GLU A 102 -9.93 -4.55 5.67
C GLU A 102 -8.44 -4.55 6.03
N GLU A 103 -7.58 -4.99 5.10
CA GLU A 103 -6.12 -4.97 5.29
C GLU A 103 -5.58 -3.54 5.41
N GLU A 104 -6.07 -2.61 4.60
CA GLU A 104 -5.71 -1.18 4.69
C GLU A 104 -6.06 -0.59 6.06
N LYS A 105 -7.28 -0.84 6.56
CA LYS A 105 -7.70 -0.41 7.90
C LYS A 105 -6.82 -1.02 9.00
N ALA A 106 -6.48 -2.31 8.89
CA ALA A 106 -5.60 -2.97 9.85
C ALA A 106 -4.19 -2.33 9.87
N ARG A 107 -3.65 -1.95 8.70
CA ARG A 107 -2.37 -1.24 8.58
C ARG A 107 -2.42 0.16 9.18
N GLU A 108 -3.48 0.93 8.95
CA GLU A 108 -3.64 2.26 9.58
C GLU A 108 -3.67 2.17 11.12
N ILE A 109 -4.43 1.21 11.67
CA ILE A 109 -4.50 1.00 13.13
C ILE A 109 -3.13 0.60 13.69
N ALA A 110 -2.37 -0.24 12.99
CA ALA A 110 -1.02 -0.63 13.40
C ALA A 110 -0.08 0.58 13.43
N LYS A 111 -0.09 1.41 12.39
CA LYS A 111 0.72 2.63 12.31
C LYS A 111 0.37 3.64 13.40
N ALA A 112 -0.92 3.86 13.66
CA ALA A 112 -1.38 4.75 14.73
C ALA A 112 -0.88 4.30 16.12
N LYS A 113 -0.93 2.99 16.42
CA LYS A 113 -0.40 2.43 17.67
C LYS A 113 1.11 2.56 17.80
N GLU A 114 1.85 2.45 16.69
CA GLU A 114 3.29 2.64 16.69
C GLU A 114 3.66 4.10 16.95
N GLU A 115 2.97 5.05 16.32
CA GLU A 115 3.15 6.48 16.56
C GLU A 115 2.79 6.88 18.01
N GLU A 116 1.73 6.30 18.59
CA GLU A 116 1.37 6.52 20.00
C GLU A 116 2.47 6.03 20.95
N LYS A 117 2.99 4.81 20.74
CA LYS A 117 4.12 4.28 21.52
C LYS A 117 5.38 5.13 21.39
N ALA A 118 5.68 5.61 20.18
CA ALA A 118 6.83 6.50 19.96
C ALA A 118 6.68 7.84 20.72
N ARG A 119 5.46 8.40 20.78
CA ARG A 119 5.16 9.61 21.56
C ARG A 119 5.29 9.38 23.07
N GLU A 120 4.81 8.24 23.59
CA GLU A 120 4.98 7.91 25.02
C GLU A 120 6.45 7.77 25.40
N ILE A 121 7.26 7.10 24.58
CA ILE A 121 8.70 6.96 24.81
C ILE A 121 9.40 8.33 24.78
N ALA A 122 9.03 9.20 23.84
CA ALA A 122 9.58 10.56 23.76
C ALA A 122 9.24 11.37 25.01
N LYS A 123 7.99 11.32 25.48
CA LYS A 123 7.53 12.00 26.70
C LYS A 123 8.24 11.48 27.95
N ALA A 124 8.42 10.16 28.06
CA ALA A 124 9.15 9.55 29.18
C ALA A 124 10.62 9.99 29.22
N LYS A 125 11.30 10.05 28.06
CA LYS A 125 12.68 10.54 27.95
C LYS A 125 12.80 12.02 28.30
N GLU A 126 11.82 12.84 27.91
CA GLU A 126 11.80 14.27 28.26
C GLU A 126 11.63 14.47 29.76
N GLU A 127 10.73 13.70 30.40
CA GLU A 127 10.51 13.75 31.84
C GLU A 127 11.74 13.26 32.64
N GLU A 128 12.43 12.24 32.15
CA GLU A 128 13.69 11.77 32.72
C GLU A 128 14.80 12.83 32.61
N ARG A 129 14.92 13.49 31.45
CA ARG A 129 15.88 14.58 31.23
C ARG A 129 15.59 15.79 32.14
N ALA A 130 14.32 16.11 32.36
CA ALA A 130 13.91 17.17 33.30
C ALA A 130 14.26 16.83 34.76
N LYS A 131 14.14 15.55 35.15
CA LYS A 131 14.55 15.06 36.48
C LYS A 131 16.07 15.06 36.65
N GLU A 132 16.83 14.79 35.59
CA GLU A 132 18.29 14.85 35.61
C GLU A 132 18.81 16.30 35.75
N VAL A 133 18.22 17.24 35.01
CA VAL A 133 18.56 18.67 35.09
C VAL A 133 18.26 19.24 36.48
N SER A 134 17.14 18.85 37.10
CA SER A 134 16.81 19.32 38.46
C SER A 134 17.76 18.77 39.53
N LYS A 135 18.22 17.52 39.43
CA LYS A 135 19.26 16.96 40.32
C LYS A 135 20.60 17.69 40.17
N ASN A 136 21.02 18.00 38.95
CA ASN A 136 22.27 18.72 38.69
C ASN A 136 22.21 20.17 39.22
N ASN A 137 21.04 20.81 39.18
CA ASN A 137 20.89 22.18 39.67
C ASN A 137 20.92 22.25 41.21
N ILE A 138 20.35 21.26 41.90
CA ILE A 138 20.43 21.13 43.37
C ILE A 138 21.86 20.85 43.83
N GLN A 139 22.64 20.07 43.06
CA GLN A 139 24.06 19.84 43.32
C GLN A 139 24.89 21.14 43.16
N SER A 140 24.53 22.02 42.22
CA SER A 140 25.19 23.31 41.96
C SER A 140 24.91 24.36 43.05
N ALA A 141 23.71 24.38 43.63
CA ALA A 141 23.39 25.27 44.75
C ALA A 141 24.14 24.92 46.05
N LYS A 142 24.54 23.64 46.23
CA LYS A 142 25.34 23.18 47.39
C LYS A 142 26.84 23.50 47.26
N ARG A 143 27.27 24.12 46.16
CA ARG A 143 28.68 24.38 45.81
C ARG A 143 29.15 25.81 46.07
N GLU A 144 28.32 26.64 46.69
CA GLU A 144 28.73 27.98 47.16
C GLU A 144 29.21 27.90 48.62
N LEU A 145 30.44 28.35 48.85
CA LEU A 145 31.13 28.31 50.14
C LEU A 145 31.56 29.72 50.52
N THR A 146 31.32 30.12 51.76
CA THR A 146 31.95 31.31 52.33
C THR A 146 33.29 30.90 52.93
N VAL A 147 34.36 31.48 52.39
CA VAL A 147 35.74 31.14 52.78
C VAL A 147 36.53 32.40 53.15
N VAL A 148 37.60 32.21 53.93
CA VAL A 148 38.61 33.25 54.12
C VAL A 148 39.61 33.17 52.97
N ALA A 149 39.72 34.23 52.18
CA ALA A 149 40.70 34.35 51.11
C ALA A 149 41.87 35.25 51.51
N THR A 150 43.09 34.75 51.31
CA THR A 150 44.32 35.55 51.27
C THR A 150 44.84 35.60 49.83
N ALA A 151 45.95 36.29 49.59
CA ALA A 151 46.64 36.26 48.30
C ALA A 151 48.13 35.93 48.47
N TYR A 152 48.67 35.20 47.50
CA TYR A 152 50.08 34.86 47.39
C TYR A 152 50.62 35.25 46.01
N THR A 153 51.94 35.24 45.85
CA THR A 153 52.61 35.54 44.58
C THR A 153 53.41 34.34 44.09
N ALA A 154 53.88 34.40 42.84
CA ALA A 154 54.80 33.41 42.28
C ALA A 154 56.26 33.61 42.72
N ASP A 155 56.54 34.36 43.78
CA ASP A 155 57.90 34.67 44.22
C ASP A 155 58.60 33.39 44.76
N PRO A 156 59.76 33.00 44.20
CA PRO A 156 60.58 31.89 44.68
C PRO A 156 60.88 31.91 46.18
N SER A 157 61.02 33.10 46.77
CA SER A 157 61.33 33.26 48.20
C SER A 157 60.14 32.89 49.11
N GLU A 158 58.91 32.96 48.59
CA GLU A 158 57.68 32.64 49.31
C GLU A 158 57.26 31.17 49.13
N ASN A 159 57.63 30.55 48.00
CA ASN A 159 57.10 29.24 47.59
C ASN A 159 58.16 28.14 47.47
N GLY A 160 59.45 28.49 47.47
CA GLY A 160 60.53 27.59 47.08
C GLY A 160 60.58 27.36 45.56
N THR A 161 61.59 26.62 45.10
CA THR A 161 61.74 26.28 43.67
C THR A 161 62.10 24.82 43.46
N TYR A 162 61.65 24.28 42.33
CA TYR A 162 61.97 22.95 41.86
C TYR A 162 62.61 23.09 40.47
N GLY A 163 63.92 22.88 40.39
CA GLY A 163 64.67 23.10 39.14
C GLY A 163 64.62 24.54 38.63
N GLY A 164 64.60 25.52 39.55
CA GLY A 164 64.53 26.95 39.23
C GLY A 164 63.13 27.48 38.90
N ARG A 165 62.07 26.68 39.11
CA ARG A 165 60.68 27.05 38.80
C ARG A 165 59.80 26.96 40.04
N VAL A 166 58.80 27.83 40.11
CA VAL A 166 57.74 27.78 41.12
C VAL A 166 56.57 26.99 40.55
N LEU A 167 56.32 25.82 41.10
CA LEU A 167 55.29 24.89 40.63
C LEU A 167 54.15 24.77 41.64
N THR A 168 52.92 24.77 41.15
CA THR A 168 51.75 24.47 41.99
C THR A 168 51.66 22.98 42.31
N ALA A 169 50.79 22.59 43.23
CA ALA A 169 50.51 21.18 43.52
C ALA A 169 50.10 20.34 42.29
N MET A 170 49.44 20.96 41.30
CA MET A 170 49.10 20.32 40.02
C MET A 170 50.21 20.44 38.95
N GLY A 171 51.35 21.05 39.27
CA GLY A 171 52.50 21.17 38.37
C GLY A 171 52.44 22.35 37.40
N HIS A 172 51.59 23.36 37.65
CA HIS A 172 51.58 24.56 36.83
C HIS A 172 52.79 25.44 37.12
N ASP A 173 53.48 25.90 36.07
CA ASP A 173 54.66 26.77 36.19
C ASP A 173 54.26 28.24 36.33
N LEU A 174 54.35 28.74 37.56
CA LEU A 174 54.02 30.11 37.92
C LEU A 174 55.16 31.09 37.63
N THR A 175 56.40 30.62 37.45
CA THR A 175 57.53 31.47 37.05
C THR A 175 57.34 31.97 35.63
N ALA A 176 56.89 31.09 34.74
CA ALA A 176 56.54 31.46 33.36
C ALA A 176 55.21 32.21 33.27
N ASN A 177 54.26 31.94 34.18
CA ASN A 177 52.90 32.48 34.11
C ASN A 177 52.40 33.01 35.47
N PRO A 178 52.94 34.13 35.97
CA PRO A 178 52.62 34.64 37.32
C PRO A 178 51.19 35.19 37.45
N ASN A 179 50.47 35.37 36.34
CA ASN A 179 49.08 35.85 36.33
C ASN A 179 48.07 34.74 36.02
N MET A 180 48.45 33.46 36.16
CA MET A 180 47.47 32.37 36.05
C MET A 180 46.39 32.55 37.10
N ARG A 181 45.15 32.21 36.74
CA ARG A 181 44.01 32.25 37.66
C ARG A 181 43.97 30.95 38.44
N ILE A 182 44.96 30.75 39.29
CA ILE A 182 45.08 29.58 40.17
C ILE A 182 44.83 30.02 41.61
N ILE A 183 44.12 29.18 42.34
CA ILE A 183 43.96 29.31 43.79
C ILE A 183 44.53 28.08 44.50
N ALA A 184 45.10 28.32 45.67
CA ALA A 184 45.43 27.28 46.63
C ALA A 184 44.21 26.97 47.49
N VAL A 185 43.93 25.68 47.71
CA VAL A 185 42.74 25.22 48.45
C VAL A 185 43.08 24.07 49.42
N ASP A 186 42.13 23.75 50.29
CA ASP A 186 42.07 22.43 50.94
C ASP A 186 41.33 21.44 50.01
N PRO A 187 42.00 20.39 49.48
CA PRO A 187 41.38 19.41 48.60
C PRO A 187 40.18 18.66 49.19
N LYS A 188 40.05 18.62 50.54
CA LYS A 188 38.90 18.01 51.22
C LYS A 188 37.64 18.87 51.12
N VAL A 189 37.80 20.18 50.88
CA VAL A 189 36.69 21.15 50.79
C VAL A 189 36.43 21.52 49.33
N ILE A 190 37.48 21.88 48.59
CA ILE A 190 37.43 22.17 47.16
C ILE A 190 38.41 21.20 46.47
N PRO A 191 37.93 20.19 45.73
CA PRO A 191 38.83 19.24 45.06
C PRO A 191 39.78 19.94 44.08
N LEU A 192 41.03 19.48 44.02
CA LEU A 192 41.99 19.97 43.03
C LEU A 192 41.48 19.72 41.61
N GLY A 193 41.76 20.66 40.72
CA GLY A 193 41.28 20.69 39.34
C GLY A 193 39.87 21.27 39.16
N SER A 194 39.15 21.56 40.25
CA SER A 194 37.85 22.22 40.17
C SER A 194 37.98 23.59 39.51
N LYS A 195 37.04 23.91 38.60
CA LYS A 195 36.81 25.29 38.19
C LYS A 195 35.97 25.96 39.27
N VAL A 196 36.35 27.16 39.65
CA VAL A 196 35.66 27.92 40.67
C VAL A 196 35.46 29.35 40.21
N TRP A 197 34.44 30.02 40.72
CA TRP A 197 34.32 31.47 40.67
C TRP A 197 34.54 32.00 42.08
N VAL A 198 35.47 32.94 42.24
CA VAL A 198 35.78 33.58 43.52
C VAL A 198 35.30 35.02 43.48
N GLU A 199 34.46 35.42 44.43
CA GLU A 199 33.97 36.79 44.52
C GLU A 199 35.14 37.79 44.59
N GLY A 200 35.11 38.82 43.73
CA GLY A 200 36.17 39.82 43.61
C GLY A 200 37.39 39.41 42.79
N TYR A 201 37.59 38.13 42.47
CA TYR A 201 38.74 37.62 41.69
C TYR A 201 38.31 36.97 40.34
N GLY A 202 37.11 36.40 40.31
CA GLY A 202 36.47 35.74 39.17
C GLY A 202 36.84 34.26 39.03
N GLU A 203 36.67 33.71 37.82
CA GLU A 203 36.93 32.30 37.51
C GLU A 203 38.40 31.88 37.69
N ALA A 204 38.65 30.79 38.40
CA ALA A 204 39.96 30.26 38.66
C ALA A 204 39.96 28.73 38.71
N ILE A 205 41.14 28.14 38.73
CA ILE A 205 41.34 26.71 38.90
C ILE A 205 41.88 26.48 40.31
N ALA A 206 41.27 25.53 41.03
CA ALA A 206 41.83 24.98 42.26
C ALA A 206 43.07 24.12 41.92
N GLY A 207 44.19 24.79 41.65
CA GLY A 207 45.39 24.21 41.06
C GLY A 207 46.55 24.00 42.02
N ASP A 208 46.39 24.44 43.27
CA ASP A 208 47.47 24.50 44.24
C ASP A 208 47.03 24.13 45.66
N THR A 209 48.00 23.89 46.55
CA THR A 209 47.74 23.62 47.97
C THR A 209 48.77 24.32 48.83
N GLY A 210 48.36 24.77 50.02
CA GLY A 210 49.27 25.31 51.03
C GLY A 210 49.14 24.58 52.36
N SER A 211 50.22 24.54 53.13
CA SER A 211 50.21 23.98 54.48
C SER A 211 49.25 24.75 55.41
N ALA A 212 49.17 26.07 55.24
CA ALA A 212 48.28 26.98 55.98
C ALA A 212 46.86 27.09 55.39
N ILE A 213 46.61 26.49 54.22
CA ILE A 213 45.33 26.54 53.51
C ILE A 213 44.55 25.26 53.83
N LYS A 214 43.75 25.32 54.88
CA LYS A 214 42.96 24.20 55.45
C LYS A 214 41.53 24.64 55.74
N GLY A 215 40.58 23.73 55.55
CA GLY A 215 39.15 24.00 55.71
C GLY A 215 38.64 25.05 54.72
N ASN A 216 37.76 25.93 55.20
CA ASN A 216 37.16 27.01 54.40
C ASN A 216 38.12 28.20 54.25
N ARG A 217 39.33 27.94 53.75
CA ARG A 217 40.36 28.95 53.46
C ARG A 217 40.92 28.71 52.07
N ILE A 218 41.18 29.80 51.35
CA ILE A 218 41.82 29.78 50.03
C ILE A 218 42.94 30.83 49.98
N ASP A 219 43.85 30.66 49.03
CA ASP A 219 44.86 31.68 48.67
C ASP A 219 44.79 31.94 47.17
N VAL A 220 44.64 33.20 46.74
CA VAL A 220 44.53 33.55 45.33
C VAL A 220 45.88 33.98 44.76
N LEU A 221 46.26 33.48 43.58
CA LEU A 221 47.51 33.87 42.94
C LEU A 221 47.39 35.29 42.38
N MET A 222 48.34 36.14 42.74
CA MET A 222 48.47 37.51 42.26
C MET A 222 49.82 37.70 41.59
N GLY A 223 49.82 38.34 40.41
CA GLY A 223 51.05 38.56 39.65
C GLY A 223 52.02 39.59 40.23
N SER A 224 51.68 40.25 41.35
CA SER A 224 52.62 41.11 42.06
C SER A 224 52.28 41.25 43.54
N LYS A 225 53.32 41.53 44.35
CA LYS A 225 53.19 41.75 45.80
C LYS A 225 52.26 42.91 46.13
N SER A 226 52.30 44.00 45.36
CA SER A 226 51.39 45.12 45.54
C SER A 226 49.92 44.71 45.36
N LYS A 227 49.60 43.87 44.36
CA LYS A 227 48.25 43.34 44.17
C LYS A 227 47.83 42.41 45.31
N ALA A 228 48.73 41.55 45.79
CA ALA A 228 48.46 40.68 46.94
C ALA A 228 48.18 41.49 48.22
N MET A 229 48.96 42.55 48.47
CA MET A 229 48.75 43.44 49.61
C MET A 229 47.43 44.20 49.52
N ASN A 230 47.06 44.68 48.33
CA ASN A 230 45.78 45.37 48.10
C ASN A 230 44.58 44.43 48.24
N TRP A 231 44.74 43.15 47.88
CA TRP A 231 43.71 42.14 48.10
C TRP A 231 43.48 41.88 49.60
N GLY A 232 44.56 41.81 50.37
CA GLY A 232 44.51 41.60 51.82
C GLY A 232 43.88 40.26 52.22
N ARG A 233 43.44 40.16 53.47
CA ARG A 233 42.65 39.03 53.95
C ARG A 233 41.18 39.44 54.00
N GLN A 234 40.33 38.70 53.31
CA GLN A 234 38.90 38.98 53.24
C GLN A 234 38.06 37.72 53.23
N THR A 235 36.81 37.84 53.61
CA THR A 235 35.82 36.74 53.52
C THR A 235 35.08 36.89 52.20
N VAL A 236 35.11 35.87 51.36
CA VAL A 236 34.54 35.89 50.01
C VAL A 236 33.71 34.64 49.75
N LYS A 237 32.78 34.74 48.81
CA LYS A 237 32.06 33.58 48.30
C LYS A 237 32.84 32.89 47.18
N VAL A 238 32.86 31.56 47.23
CA VAL A 238 33.43 30.71 46.19
C VAL A 238 32.36 29.76 45.69
N LYS A 239 32.15 29.75 44.38
CA LYS A 239 31.25 28.82 43.72
C LYS A 239 32.05 27.79 42.93
N ILE A 240 31.87 26.51 43.22
CA ILE A 240 32.43 25.43 42.39
C ILE A 240 31.55 25.26 41.15
N LEU A 241 32.15 25.36 39.96
CA LEU A 241 31.49 25.38 38.64
C LEU A 241 31.36 23.98 38.03
#